data_AF-A0AA95NJ06-F1
#
_entry.id   AF-A0AA95NJ06-F1
#
_cell.length_a   1.000
_cell.length_b   1.000
_cell.length_c   1.000
_cell.angle_alpha   90.00
_cell.angle_beta   90.00
_cell.angle_gamma   90.00
#
_symmetry.space_group_name_H-M   'P 1'
#
loop_
_entity.id
_entity.type
_entity.pdbx_description
1 polymer ?
#
loop_
_entity_poly.entity_id
_entity_poly.type
_entity_poly.pdbx_seq_one_letter_code
_entity_poly.pdbx_strand_id
1 'polypeptide(L)'
;MFEGLLRPIVHWRLARFERRYRYDMSYARELFELSPRAFLQFSKLFGLAAFAQDLPPALLYAAKFAATRHEDCGPCSQLMLDMALQAGVPRPALQALLAEDEAAMPAEMRLGWRYARAALAHAPALAELREELLRLHGPRALASLALAVVVARSFPALKHALGRGQSCTRLELGAAP
;
A
#
# COMPACT_ATOMS: atom_id res chain seq x y z
N MET A 1 19.46 20.49 18.56
CA MET A 1 20.35 20.79 17.41
C MET A 1 20.08 19.89 16.20
N PHE A 2 20.02 18.56 16.35
CA PHE A 2 19.70 17.62 15.25
C PHE A 2 18.31 17.82 14.61
N GLU A 3 17.28 18.17 15.37
CA GLU A 3 15.91 18.34 14.85
C GLU A 3 15.76 19.50 13.87
N GLY A 4 16.51 20.59 14.07
CA GLY A 4 16.46 21.77 13.19
C GLY A 4 17.02 21.52 11.80
N LEU A 5 18.06 20.68 11.69
CA LEU A 5 18.70 20.34 10.41
C LEU A 5 17.87 19.34 9.59
N LEU A 6 17.14 18.44 10.25
CA LEU A 6 16.32 17.42 9.59
C LEU A 6 14.99 17.97 9.06
N ARG A 7 14.42 18.97 9.74
CA ARG A 7 13.13 19.59 9.37
C ARG A 7 13.01 19.97 7.88
N PRO A 8 13.92 20.75 7.27
CA PRO A 8 13.79 21.13 5.86
C PRO A 8 13.88 19.92 4.91
N ILE A 9 14.73 18.93 5.22
CA ILE A 9 14.88 17.72 4.42
C ILE A 9 13.59 16.88 4.46
N VAL A 10 13.02 16.69 5.65
CA VAL A 10 11.76 15.97 5.84
C VAL A 10 10.64 16.65 5.07
N HIS A 11 10.46 17.96 5.25
CA HIS A 11 9.42 18.73 4.56
C HIS A 11 9.56 18.66 3.04
N TRP A 12 10.80 18.80 2.53
CA TRP A 12 11.06 18.68 1.10
C TRP A 12 10.72 17.28 0.56
N ARG A 13 11.09 16.21 1.29
CA ARG A 13 10.79 14.82 0.90
C ARG A 13 9.29 14.55 0.89
N LEU A 14 8.57 14.99 1.91
CA LEU A 14 7.12 14.86 1.99
C LEU A 14 6.47 15.64 0.83
N ALA A 15 6.82 16.92 0.64
CA ALA A 15 6.27 17.73 -0.45
C ALA A 15 6.56 17.15 -1.84
N ARG A 16 7.72 16.51 -2.04
CA ARG A 16 8.04 15.79 -3.28
C ARG A 16 7.10 14.59 -3.48
N PHE A 17 6.83 13.81 -2.44
CA PHE A 17 5.90 12.69 -2.50
C PHE A 17 4.48 13.14 -2.82
N GLU A 18 4.00 14.21 -2.16
CA GLU A 18 2.68 14.77 -2.40
C GLU A 18 2.51 15.24 -3.83
N ARG A 19 3.50 15.95 -4.39
CA ARG A 19 3.46 16.36 -5.81
C ARG A 19 3.46 15.18 -6.76
N ARG A 20 4.21 14.11 -6.44
CA ARG A 20 4.31 12.91 -7.28
C ARG A 20 2.97 12.18 -7.39
N TYR A 21 2.27 12.05 -6.26
CA TYR A 21 1.07 11.19 -6.17
C TYR A 21 -0.23 11.93 -5.88
N ARG A 22 -0.21 13.27 -5.83
CA ARG A 22 -1.37 14.11 -5.44
C ARG A 22 -2.02 13.59 -4.14
N TYR A 23 -1.18 13.23 -3.18
CA TYR A 23 -1.57 12.57 -1.93
C TYR A 23 -1.25 13.48 -0.74
N ASP A 24 -2.09 13.48 0.30
CA ASP A 24 -1.90 14.30 1.50
C ASP A 24 -0.97 13.62 2.53
N MET A 25 0.17 14.24 2.80
CA MET A 25 1.14 13.85 3.83
C MET A 25 1.06 14.72 5.09
N SER A 26 -0.05 15.45 5.32
CA SER A 26 -0.30 16.27 6.52
C SER A 26 -0.09 15.48 7.80
N TYR A 27 -0.59 14.24 7.88
CA TYR A 27 -0.42 13.35 9.02
C TYR A 27 1.05 13.05 9.35
N ALA A 28 1.92 12.96 8.33
CA ALA A 28 3.34 12.70 8.52
C ALA A 28 4.08 13.96 8.98
N ARG A 29 3.66 15.15 8.50
CA ARG A 29 4.14 16.43 9.01
C ARG A 29 3.73 16.64 10.47
N GLU A 30 2.46 16.40 10.78
CA GLU A 30 1.94 16.47 12.14
C GLU A 30 2.70 15.54 13.08
N LEU A 31 2.93 14.28 12.68
CA LEU A 31 3.72 13.35 13.49
C LEU A 31 5.14 13.88 13.74
N PHE A 32 5.77 14.52 12.75
CA PHE A 32 7.09 15.13 12.91
C PHE A 32 7.06 16.32 13.87
N GLU A 33 6.03 17.17 13.82
CA GLU A 33 5.88 18.31 14.74
C GLU A 33 5.58 17.85 16.17
N LEU A 34 4.77 16.80 16.34
CA LEU A 34 4.47 16.21 17.64
C LEU A 34 5.70 15.52 18.25
N SER A 35 6.44 14.77 17.44
CA SER A 35 7.65 14.07 17.88
C SER A 35 8.53 13.67 16.69
N PRO A 36 9.66 14.36 16.45
CA PRO A 36 10.62 13.99 15.42
C PRO A 36 11.14 12.56 15.59
N ARG A 37 11.27 12.08 16.83
CA ARG A 37 11.66 10.69 17.13
C ARG A 37 10.59 9.69 16.69
N ALA A 38 9.31 9.96 16.93
CA ALA A 38 8.22 9.11 16.46
C ALA A 38 8.16 9.08 14.92
N PHE A 39 8.31 10.25 14.29
CA PHE A 39 8.41 10.34 12.84
C PHE A 39 9.58 9.51 12.29
N LEU A 40 10.76 9.55 12.92
CA LEU A 40 11.91 8.75 12.47
C LEU A 40 11.62 7.25 12.53
N GLN A 41 10.93 6.76 13.57
CA GLN A 41 10.51 5.35 13.62
C GLN A 41 9.50 5.02 12.53
N PHE A 42 8.49 5.86 12.36
CA PHE A 42 7.50 5.73 11.30
C PHE A 42 8.13 5.75 9.90
N SER A 43 9.16 6.58 9.69
CA SER A 43 9.80 6.74 8.39
C SER A 43 10.47 5.45 7.88
N LYS A 44 10.81 4.52 8.77
CA LYS A 44 11.32 3.19 8.40
C LYS A 44 10.29 2.38 7.61
N LEU A 45 8.99 2.63 7.83
CA LEU A 45 7.92 1.96 7.09
C LEU A 45 7.97 2.31 5.59
N PHE A 46 8.47 3.48 5.18
CA PHE A 46 8.61 3.78 3.75
C PHE A 46 9.61 2.84 3.06
N GLY A 47 10.69 2.46 3.74
CA GLY A 47 11.65 1.47 3.22
C GLY A 47 11.02 0.09 3.09
N LEU A 48 10.26 -0.34 4.10
CA LEU A 48 9.51 -1.60 4.06
C LEU A 48 8.42 -1.60 2.98
N ALA A 49 7.75 -0.45 2.77
CA ALA A 49 6.73 -0.31 1.74
C ALA A 49 7.30 -0.35 0.32
N ALA A 50 8.55 0.10 0.15
CA ALA A 50 9.28 0.01 -1.12
C ALA A 50 9.88 -1.38 -1.38
N PHE A 51 10.02 -2.22 -0.35
CA PHE A 51 10.59 -3.55 -0.49
C PHE A 51 9.66 -4.48 -1.28
N ALA A 52 10.22 -5.09 -2.31
CA ALA A 52 9.61 -6.17 -3.08
C ALA A 52 10.72 -6.96 -3.79
N GLN A 53 10.59 -8.28 -3.83
CA GLN A 53 11.48 -9.16 -4.59
C GLN A 53 10.68 -10.36 -5.12
N ASP A 54 11.06 -10.81 -6.32
CA ASP A 54 10.57 -12.04 -6.98
C ASP A 54 9.05 -12.15 -7.12
N LEU A 55 8.36 -11.01 -7.24
CA LEU A 55 6.91 -10.98 -7.38
C LEU A 55 6.47 -10.01 -8.48
N PRO A 56 5.47 -10.38 -9.29
CA PRO A 56 4.92 -9.49 -10.31
C PRO A 56 4.27 -8.24 -9.68
N PRO A 57 4.35 -7.06 -10.33
CA PRO A 57 3.69 -5.84 -9.83
C PRO A 57 2.18 -6.03 -9.58
N ALA A 58 1.48 -6.78 -10.43
CA ALA A 58 0.06 -7.06 -10.27
C ALA A 58 -0.25 -7.80 -8.96
N LEU A 59 0.58 -8.78 -8.59
CA LEU A 59 0.48 -9.51 -7.32
C LEU A 59 0.69 -8.57 -6.12
N LEU A 60 1.74 -7.75 -6.18
CA LEU A 60 2.11 -6.82 -5.09
C LEU A 60 1.00 -5.81 -4.81
N TYR A 61 0.58 -5.10 -5.85
CA TYR A 61 -0.29 -3.95 -5.68
C TYR A 61 -1.72 -4.37 -5.42
N ALA A 62 -2.16 -5.55 -5.86
CA ALA A 62 -3.43 -6.13 -5.44
C ALA A 62 -3.45 -6.40 -3.93
N ALA A 63 -2.38 -7.00 -3.38
CA ALA A 63 -2.28 -7.26 -1.96
C ALA A 63 -2.21 -5.97 -1.12
N LYS A 64 -1.41 -4.98 -1.57
CA LYS A 64 -1.33 -3.67 -0.91
C LYS A 64 -2.67 -2.93 -0.96
N PHE A 65 -3.36 -2.95 -2.10
CA PHE A 65 -4.67 -2.34 -2.28
C PHE A 65 -5.71 -3.00 -1.37
N ALA A 66 -5.77 -4.32 -1.31
CA ALA A 66 -6.64 -5.06 -0.38
C ALA A 66 -6.37 -4.66 1.08
N ALA A 67 -5.10 -4.55 1.49
CA ALA A 67 -4.71 -4.15 2.83
C ALA A 67 -5.10 -2.70 3.16
N THR A 68 -4.89 -1.74 2.25
CA THR A 68 -5.32 -0.36 2.46
C THR A 68 -6.83 -0.20 2.45
N ARG A 69 -7.52 -1.00 1.61
CA ARG A 69 -8.98 -1.00 1.49
C ARG A 69 -9.65 -1.56 2.73
N HIS A 70 -9.06 -2.59 3.35
CA HIS A 70 -9.53 -3.19 4.59
C HIS A 70 -9.52 -2.21 5.78
N GLU A 71 -8.55 -1.28 5.82
CA GLU A 71 -8.48 -0.21 6.83
C GLU A 71 -9.41 0.98 6.52
N ASP A 72 -10.20 0.87 5.46
CA ASP A 72 -11.10 1.91 4.97
C ASP A 72 -10.40 3.27 4.81
N CYS A 73 -9.24 3.29 4.14
CA CYS A 73 -8.55 4.52 3.77
C CYS A 73 -8.67 4.76 2.26
N GLY A 74 -9.62 5.59 1.84
CA GLY A 74 -9.85 5.96 0.44
C GLY A 74 -8.58 6.50 -0.25
N PRO A 75 -7.95 7.57 0.27
CA PRO A 75 -6.72 8.11 -0.32
C PRO A 75 -5.57 7.10 -0.39
N CYS A 76 -5.45 6.20 0.59
CA CYS A 76 -4.41 5.17 0.59
C CYS A 76 -4.66 4.13 -0.51
N SER A 77 -5.93 3.78 -0.73
CA SER A 77 -6.33 2.86 -1.81
C SER A 77 -6.09 3.49 -3.18
N GLN A 78 -6.39 4.79 -3.36
CA GLN A 78 -6.05 5.54 -4.58
C GLN A 78 -4.54 5.52 -4.85
N LEU A 79 -3.74 5.81 -3.83
CA LEU A 79 -2.29 5.78 -3.94
C LEU A 79 -1.76 4.41 -4.41
N MET A 80 -2.36 3.31 -3.96
CA MET A 80 -1.97 1.98 -4.43
C MET A 80 -2.28 1.78 -5.93
N LEU A 81 -3.40 2.29 -6.42
CA LEU A 81 -3.74 2.25 -7.86
C LEU A 81 -2.76 3.10 -8.69
N ASP A 82 -2.44 4.31 -8.24
CA ASP A 82 -1.49 5.19 -8.93
C ASP A 82 -0.07 4.58 -8.99
N MET A 83 0.38 3.99 -7.88
CA MET A 83 1.66 3.30 -7.83
C MET A 83 1.67 2.02 -8.68
N ALA A 84 0.54 1.31 -8.77
CA ALA A 84 0.40 0.15 -9.62
C ALA A 84 0.50 0.50 -11.11
N LEU A 85 -0.19 1.57 -11.54
CA LEU A 85 -0.07 2.12 -12.90
C LEU A 85 1.38 2.47 -13.21
N GLN A 86 2.06 3.18 -12.30
CA GLN A 86 3.47 3.54 -12.46
C GLN A 86 4.38 2.31 -12.56
N ALA A 87 4.04 1.21 -11.88
CA ALA A 87 4.77 -0.04 -11.92
C ALA A 87 4.44 -0.91 -13.15
N GLY A 88 3.64 -0.40 -14.10
CA GLY A 88 3.31 -1.07 -15.35
C GLY A 88 2.14 -2.06 -15.26
N VAL A 89 1.34 -2.02 -14.18
CA VAL A 89 0.13 -2.84 -14.11
C VAL A 89 -0.89 -2.31 -15.13
N PRO A 90 -1.43 -3.16 -16.03
CA PRO A 90 -2.36 -2.71 -17.05
C PRO A 90 -3.64 -2.11 -16.45
N ARG A 91 -4.10 -1.01 -17.04
CA ARG A 91 -5.33 -0.33 -16.62
C ARG A 91 -6.56 -1.25 -16.58
N PRO A 92 -6.82 -2.15 -17.55
CA PRO A 92 -7.95 -3.08 -17.47
C PRO A 92 -7.91 -3.98 -16.23
N ALA A 93 -6.70 -4.41 -15.82
CA ALA A 93 -6.53 -5.20 -14.61
C ALA A 93 -6.90 -4.36 -13.36
N LEU A 94 -6.44 -3.12 -13.29
CA LEU A 94 -6.79 -2.23 -12.17
C LEU A 94 -8.27 -1.84 -12.14
N GLN A 95 -8.94 -1.77 -13.29
CA GLN A 95 -10.39 -1.60 -13.37
C GLN A 95 -11.11 -2.81 -12.75
N ALA A 96 -10.68 -4.03 -13.09
CA ALA A 96 -11.21 -5.25 -12.47
C ALA A 96 -10.95 -5.28 -10.95
N LEU A 97 -9.73 -4.90 -10.52
CA LEU A 97 -9.40 -4.79 -9.08
C LEU A 97 -10.30 -3.79 -8.36
N LEU A 98 -10.51 -2.61 -8.95
CA LEU A 98 -11.34 -1.55 -8.38
C LEU A 98 -12.82 -1.96 -8.33
N ALA A 99 -13.30 -2.71 -9.32
CA ALA A 99 -14.65 -3.25 -9.35
C ALA A 99 -14.82 -4.49 -8.45
N GLU A 100 -13.73 -4.98 -7.83
CA GLU A 100 -13.68 -6.25 -7.10
C GLU A 100 -14.15 -7.44 -7.95
N ASP A 101 -14.02 -7.34 -9.27
CA ASP A 101 -14.39 -8.38 -10.22
C ASP A 101 -13.26 -9.41 -10.34
N GLU A 102 -13.26 -10.36 -9.40
CA GLU A 102 -12.24 -11.43 -9.36
C GLU A 102 -12.19 -12.26 -10.65
N ALA A 103 -13.29 -12.38 -11.39
CA ALA A 103 -13.32 -13.13 -12.65
C ALA A 103 -12.56 -12.38 -13.76
N ALA A 104 -12.65 -11.06 -13.79
CA ALA A 104 -11.93 -10.21 -14.75
C ALA A 104 -10.47 -9.89 -14.34
N MET A 105 -10.08 -10.16 -13.09
CA MET A 105 -8.68 -9.97 -12.65
C MET A 105 -7.74 -10.98 -13.33
N PRO A 106 -6.54 -10.55 -13.77
CA PRO A 106 -5.44 -11.46 -14.09
C PRO A 106 -5.10 -12.38 -12.92
N ALA A 107 -4.55 -13.56 -13.22
CA ALA A 107 -4.32 -14.61 -12.21
C ALA A 107 -3.47 -14.13 -11.02
N GLU A 108 -2.37 -13.44 -11.28
CA GLU A 108 -1.47 -12.91 -10.25
C GLU A 108 -2.16 -11.84 -9.40
N MET A 109 -2.96 -10.98 -10.01
CA MET A 109 -3.72 -9.94 -9.31
C MET A 109 -4.77 -10.56 -8.39
N ARG A 110 -5.54 -11.53 -8.90
CA ARG A 110 -6.53 -12.26 -8.12
C ARG A 110 -5.89 -13.01 -6.95
N LEU A 111 -4.74 -13.65 -7.16
CA LEU A 111 -4.00 -14.34 -6.10
C LEU A 111 -3.59 -13.38 -4.98
N GLY A 112 -3.02 -12.22 -5.32
CA GLY A 112 -2.61 -11.20 -4.34
C GLY A 112 -3.78 -10.61 -3.57
N TRP A 113 -4.88 -10.32 -4.28
CA TRP A 113 -6.13 -9.85 -3.70
C TRP A 113 -6.70 -10.84 -2.68
N ARG A 114 -6.87 -12.12 -3.09
CA ARG A 114 -7.42 -13.17 -2.22
C ARG A 114 -6.52 -13.47 -1.04
N TYR A 115 -5.21 -13.57 -1.26
CA TYR A 115 -4.23 -13.84 -0.21
C TYR A 115 -4.28 -12.75 0.88
N ALA A 116 -4.22 -11.48 0.49
CA ALA A 116 -4.27 -10.38 1.44
C ALA A 116 -5.59 -10.39 2.22
N ARG A 117 -6.74 -10.50 1.55
CA ARG A 117 -8.05 -10.57 2.24
C ARG A 117 -8.14 -11.74 3.21
N ALA A 118 -7.70 -12.93 2.80
CA ALA A 118 -7.69 -14.11 3.67
C ALA A 118 -6.77 -13.91 4.88
N ALA A 119 -5.60 -13.31 4.70
CA ALA A 119 -4.67 -13.01 5.79
C ALA A 119 -5.25 -12.00 6.80
N LEU A 120 -5.87 -10.94 6.30
CA LEU A 120 -6.46 -9.88 7.13
C LEU A 120 -7.71 -10.36 7.89
N ALA A 121 -8.48 -11.27 7.29
CA ALA A 121 -9.68 -11.84 7.88
C ALA A 121 -9.42 -13.11 8.72
N HIS A 122 -8.16 -13.56 8.82
CA HIS A 122 -7.80 -14.85 9.42
C HIS A 122 -8.60 -16.04 8.83
N ALA A 123 -8.87 -16.00 7.52
CA ALA A 123 -9.70 -16.98 6.85
C ALA A 123 -8.96 -18.32 6.65
N PRO A 124 -9.65 -19.47 6.75
CA PRO A 124 -9.05 -20.79 6.51
C PRO A 124 -8.37 -20.93 5.15
N ALA A 125 -8.91 -20.27 4.12
CA ALA A 125 -8.38 -20.26 2.76
C ALA A 125 -6.95 -19.72 2.64
N LEU A 126 -6.43 -19.02 3.66
CA LEU A 126 -5.06 -18.52 3.68
C LEU A 126 -4.02 -19.62 3.49
N ALA A 127 -4.26 -20.81 4.05
CA ALA A 127 -3.33 -21.93 3.95
C ALA A 127 -3.15 -22.37 2.48
N GLU A 128 -4.25 -22.56 1.75
CA GLU A 128 -4.24 -22.94 0.34
C GLU A 128 -3.59 -21.86 -0.53
N LEU A 129 -3.95 -20.59 -0.32
CA LEU A 129 -3.38 -19.45 -1.05
C LEU A 129 -1.88 -19.31 -0.80
N ARG A 130 -1.41 -19.61 0.43
CA ARG A 130 0.02 -19.61 0.77
C ARG A 130 0.76 -20.70 0.00
N GLU A 131 0.23 -21.92 -0.05
CA GLU A 131 0.86 -23.02 -0.80
C GLU A 131 0.89 -22.73 -2.31
N GLU A 132 -0.18 -22.12 -2.84
CA GLU A 132 -0.21 -21.67 -4.23
C GLU A 132 0.86 -20.61 -4.53
N LEU A 133 1.02 -19.60 -3.66
CA LEU A 133 2.08 -18.59 -3.76
C LEU A 133 3.48 -19.20 -3.70
N LEU A 134 3.71 -20.14 -2.78
CA LEU A 134 5.00 -20.84 -2.65
C LEU A 134 5.32 -21.61 -3.92
N ARG A 135 4.33 -22.32 -4.49
CA ARG A 135 4.50 -23.09 -5.72
C ARG A 135 4.80 -22.21 -6.94
N LEU A 136 4.14 -21.05 -7.05
CA LEU A 136 4.25 -20.18 -8.23
C LEU A 136 5.44 -19.19 -8.16
N HIS A 137 5.75 -18.68 -6.97
CA HIS A 137 6.69 -17.56 -6.80
C HIS A 137 7.78 -17.83 -5.74
N GLY A 138 7.67 -18.92 -4.98
CA GLY A 138 8.67 -19.30 -3.99
C GLY A 138 8.61 -18.50 -2.67
N PRO A 139 9.46 -18.87 -1.70
CA PRO A 139 9.41 -18.35 -0.34
C PRO A 139 9.78 -16.86 -0.23
N ARG A 140 10.67 -16.37 -1.10
CA ARG A 140 11.11 -14.96 -1.11
C ARG A 140 9.97 -14.01 -1.54
N ALA A 141 9.15 -14.44 -2.50
CA ALA A 141 7.95 -13.71 -2.91
C ALA A 141 6.90 -13.70 -1.79
N LEU A 142 6.66 -14.85 -1.15
CA LEU A 142 5.75 -14.94 0.00
C LEU A 142 6.16 -13.98 1.13
N ALA A 143 7.44 -13.97 1.51
CA ALA A 143 7.95 -13.08 2.56
C ALA A 143 7.72 -11.60 2.21
N SER A 144 7.95 -11.23 0.95
CA SER A 144 7.74 -9.87 0.46
C SER A 144 6.27 -9.48 0.44
N LEU A 145 5.39 -10.39 0.00
CA LEU A 145 3.95 -10.16 -0.06
C LEU A 145 3.35 -10.05 1.35
N ALA A 146 3.77 -10.90 2.28
CA ALA A 146 3.36 -10.83 3.68
C ALA A 146 3.77 -9.50 4.33
N LEU A 147 5.02 -9.05 4.09
CA LEU A 147 5.48 -7.75 4.55
C LEU A 147 4.69 -6.60 3.91
N ALA A 148 4.38 -6.71 2.61
CA ALA A 148 3.57 -5.73 1.89
C ALA A 148 2.17 -5.56 2.51
N VAL A 149 1.51 -6.66 2.91
CA VAL A 149 0.20 -6.62 3.59
C VAL A 149 0.30 -5.89 4.93
N VAL A 150 1.31 -6.21 5.75
CA VAL A 150 1.52 -5.58 7.07
C VAL A 150 1.84 -4.09 6.94
N VAL A 151 2.76 -3.73 6.04
CA VAL A 151 3.20 -2.34 5.94
C VAL A 151 2.13 -1.46 5.29
N ALA A 152 1.40 -1.96 4.30
CA ALA A 152 0.36 -1.19 3.60
C ALA A 152 -0.76 -0.74 4.54
N ARG A 153 -1.20 -1.61 5.46
CA ARG A 153 -2.22 -1.27 6.48
C ARG A 153 -1.71 -0.37 7.61
N SER A 154 -0.41 -0.32 7.84
CA SER A 154 0.18 0.47 8.93
C SER A 154 0.02 1.98 8.73
N PHE A 155 0.01 2.44 7.48
CA PHE A 155 -0.20 3.86 7.16
C PHE A 155 -1.64 4.34 7.49
N PRO A 156 -2.71 3.67 7.01
CA PRO A 156 -4.07 3.93 7.46
C PRO A 156 -4.25 3.84 8.98
N ALA A 157 -3.74 2.79 9.62
CA ALA A 157 -3.89 2.58 11.06
C ALA A 157 -3.28 3.75 11.86
N LEU A 158 -2.09 4.23 11.46
CA LEU A 158 -1.49 5.41 12.06
C LEU A 158 -2.36 6.66 11.86
N LYS A 159 -2.90 6.87 10.65
CA LYS A 159 -3.79 8.02 10.39
C LYS A 159 -5.02 7.99 11.30
N HIS A 160 -5.66 6.83 11.44
CA HIS A 160 -6.80 6.66 12.34
C HIS A 160 -6.40 6.95 13.79
N ALA A 161 -5.27 6.42 14.26
CA ALA A 161 -4.76 6.66 15.61
C ALA A 161 -4.41 8.14 15.88
N LEU A 162 -4.02 8.89 14.86
CA LEU A 162 -3.79 10.34 14.93
C LEU A 162 -5.07 11.17 14.78
N GLY A 163 -6.24 10.55 14.61
CA GLY A 163 -7.51 11.26 14.37
C GLY A 163 -7.63 11.87 12.96
N ARG A 164 -6.87 11.36 12.00
CA ARG A 164 -6.80 11.80 10.59
C ARG A 164 -7.37 10.75 9.61
N GLY A 165 -8.21 9.85 10.10
CA GLY A 165 -8.89 8.85 9.28
C GLY A 165 -9.76 9.50 8.20
N GLN A 166 -9.47 9.22 6.93
CA GLN A 166 -10.33 9.61 5.81
C GLN A 166 -10.83 8.34 5.12
N SER A 167 -12.12 8.04 5.32
CA SER A 167 -12.77 6.86 4.75
C SER A 167 -13.27 7.10 3.33
N CYS A 168 -13.83 8.27 3.05
CA CYS A 168 -14.51 8.51 1.79
C CYS A 168 -13.67 9.32 0.79
N THR A 169 -13.29 8.70 -0.32
CA THR A 169 -12.80 9.37 -1.53
C THR A 169 -13.16 8.51 -2.74
N ARG A 170 -13.61 9.15 -3.83
CA ARG A 170 -13.84 8.44 -5.09
C ARG A 170 -12.52 7.96 -5.66
N LEU A 171 -12.39 6.65 -5.87
CA LEU A 171 -11.22 6.08 -6.52
C LEU A 171 -11.34 6.27 -8.04
N GLU A 172 -10.27 6.76 -8.65
CA GLU A 172 -10.22 7.09 -10.07
C GLU A 172 -8.93 6.55 -10.67
N LEU A 173 -9.06 5.88 -11.81
CA LEU A 173 -7.91 5.64 -12.69
C LEU A 173 -7.91 6.81 -13.66
N GLY A 174 -7.11 7.86 -13.39
CA GLY A 174 -7.09 9.09 -14.22
C GLY A 174 -6.96 8.79 -15.72
N ALA A 175 -7.45 9.64 -16.62
CA ALA A 175 -7.53 9.31 -18.07
C ALA A 175 -6.22 8.72 -18.65
N ALA A 176 -6.33 7.75 -19.56
CA ALA A 176 -5.17 7.28 -20.32
C ALA A 176 -4.55 8.48 -21.07
N PRO A 177 -3.21 8.59 -21.16
CA PRO A 177 -2.60 9.51 -22.11
C PRO A 177 -3.03 9.19 -23.54
#